data_AF-A0AA88GBU6-F1
#
_entry.id   AF-A0AA88GBU6-F1
#
_cell.length_a   1.000
_cell.length_b   1.000
_cell.length_c   1.000
_cell.angle_alpha   90.00
_cell.angle_beta   90.00
_cell.angle_gamma   90.00
#
_symmetry.space_group_name_H-M   'P 1'
#
loop_
_entity.id
_entity.type
_entity.pdbx_description
1 polymer ?
#
loop_
_entity_poly.entity_id
_entity_poly.type
_entity_poly.pdbx_seq_one_letter_code
_entity_poly.pdbx_strand_id
1 'polypeptide(L)'
;MRSFLFGGSSSLDDNDTTSLDNFKFYTNALRSRPQGDFIDNIHTNWFGDFDLLEEHHGYIQYLFPIRLQGLNGSSQPLTKNEATLMRGDPTIKARIIKSYRLMLDFYGLVLEDEVSGKISRNPVTCKRRYSHLNNSFHNYLRITRILKCLGVTGFEHYKPHFLNHMVVEMFKYNNLINARDSCIKFWLPTLRRSQDLKYFDQLIEELSNGKRKVDRNGRDGYGDEVNDQSWQTQFYDSGYNIDYANDSYFTSKDVLTHSVDPYANLRH
;
A
#
# COMPACT_ATOMS: atom_id res chain seq x y z
N MET A 1 24.23 6.05 15.46
CA MET A 1 23.87 5.08 14.40
C MET A 1 23.46 3.78 15.05
N ARG A 2 22.16 3.48 15.12
CA ARG A 2 21.65 2.13 15.37
C ARG A 2 21.01 1.68 14.07
N SER A 3 21.68 0.82 13.31
CA SER A 3 21.04 0.11 12.23
C SER A 3 19.96 -0.78 12.87
N PHE A 4 18.70 -0.53 12.57
CA PHE A 4 17.67 -1.55 12.73
C PHE A 4 17.92 -2.60 11.65
N LEU A 5 18.90 -3.47 11.90
CA LEU A 5 19.01 -4.75 11.23
C LEU A 5 17.83 -5.58 11.77
N PHE A 6 16.72 -5.62 11.02
CA PHE A 6 15.73 -6.66 11.21
C PHE A 6 16.42 -8.00 10.92
N GLY A 7 16.79 -8.70 11.98
CA GLY A 7 17.33 -10.04 11.91
C GLY A 7 16.29 -11.01 11.36
N GLY A 8 16.73 -11.90 10.46
CA GLY A 8 15.97 -13.06 9.99
C GLY A 8 15.15 -12.85 8.73
N SER A 9 15.79 -12.57 7.58
CA SER A 9 15.13 -12.69 6.26
C SER A 9 14.91 -14.16 5.91
N SER A 10 13.89 -14.81 6.48
CA SER A 10 13.43 -16.11 5.99
C SER A 10 12.55 -15.90 4.75
N SER A 11 13.16 -15.54 3.62
CA SER A 11 12.50 -15.73 2.33
C SER A 11 12.51 -17.22 2.00
N LEU A 12 11.42 -17.73 1.47
CA LEU A 12 11.38 -19.06 0.89
C LEU A 12 12.26 -19.12 -0.38
N ASP A 13 12.60 -20.33 -0.82
CA ASP A 13 13.29 -20.54 -2.09
C ASP A 13 12.45 -19.95 -3.23
N ASP A 14 13.10 -19.22 -4.14
CA ASP A 14 12.42 -18.59 -5.27
C ASP A 14 11.80 -19.63 -6.24
N ASN A 15 12.23 -20.89 -6.17
CA ASN A 15 11.69 -22.02 -6.92
C ASN A 15 10.65 -22.85 -6.14
N ASP A 16 10.25 -22.43 -4.94
CA ASP A 16 9.23 -23.13 -4.16
C ASP A 16 7.86 -23.07 -4.86
N THR A 17 7.34 -24.26 -5.17
CA THR A 17 6.03 -24.48 -5.81
C THR A 17 5.03 -25.18 -4.88
N THR A 18 5.46 -25.55 -3.67
CA THR A 18 4.72 -26.38 -2.72
C THR A 18 4.07 -25.56 -1.60
N SER A 19 4.69 -24.44 -1.23
CA SER A 19 4.17 -23.47 -0.26
C SER A 19 3.04 -22.65 -0.89
N LEU A 20 1.80 -22.93 -0.46
CA LEU A 20 0.55 -22.45 -1.08
C LEU A 20 -0.43 -21.80 -0.09
N ASP A 21 0.03 -21.39 1.11
CA ASP A 21 -0.87 -20.87 2.14
C ASP A 21 -1.56 -19.56 1.75
N ASN A 22 -0.88 -18.68 1.02
CA ASN A 22 -1.47 -17.43 0.52
C ASN A 22 -2.53 -17.74 -0.54
N PHE A 23 -2.22 -18.63 -1.48
CA PHE A 23 -3.19 -19.08 -2.48
C PHE A 23 -4.41 -19.76 -1.84
N LYS A 24 -4.20 -20.63 -0.85
CA LYS A 24 -5.28 -21.27 -0.08
C LYS A 24 -6.11 -20.26 0.70
N PHE A 25 -5.48 -19.24 1.29
CA PHE A 25 -6.20 -18.16 1.98
C PHE A 25 -7.10 -17.40 0.99
N TYR A 26 -6.55 -17.02 -0.16
CA TYR A 26 -7.27 -16.30 -1.20
C TYR A 26 -8.32 -17.12 -1.96
N THR A 27 -8.25 -18.45 -1.92
CA THR A 27 -9.30 -19.36 -2.39
C THR A 27 -10.31 -19.71 -1.29
N ASN A 28 -10.21 -19.06 -0.12
CA ASN A 28 -11.07 -19.29 1.04
C ASN A 28 -10.97 -20.71 1.64
N ALA A 29 -9.88 -21.42 1.34
CA ALA A 29 -9.59 -22.77 1.84
C ALA A 29 -8.72 -22.78 3.11
N LEU A 30 -8.14 -21.63 3.48
CA LEU A 30 -7.34 -21.45 4.68
C LEU A 30 -7.76 -20.17 5.41
N ARG A 31 -7.88 -20.25 6.73
CA ARG A 31 -8.09 -19.08 7.61
C ARG A 31 -6.77 -18.46 8.01
N SER A 32 -6.75 -17.14 8.14
CA SER A 32 -5.61 -16.44 8.74
C SER A 32 -5.45 -16.82 10.23
N ARG A 33 -4.21 -16.87 10.71
CA ARG A 33 -3.81 -17.32 12.07
C ARG A 33 -2.91 -16.27 12.73
N PRO A 34 -2.74 -16.25 14.07
CA PRO A 34 -3.27 -17.18 15.07
C PRO A 34 -4.76 -16.96 15.46
N GLN A 35 -5.33 -15.79 15.19
CA GLN A 35 -6.71 -15.42 15.62
C GLN A 35 -7.48 -14.73 14.50
N GLY A 36 -7.22 -15.13 13.25
CA GLY A 36 -7.91 -14.60 12.10
C GLY A 36 -9.03 -15.52 11.61
N ASP A 37 -9.57 -15.17 10.46
CA ASP A 37 -10.70 -15.82 9.82
C ASP A 37 -10.40 -16.12 8.34
N PHE A 38 -11.34 -16.78 7.67
CA PHE A 38 -11.39 -16.96 6.23
C PHE A 38 -11.60 -15.61 5.53
N ILE A 39 -11.05 -15.45 4.33
CA ILE A 39 -11.07 -14.16 3.63
C ILE A 39 -12.50 -13.65 3.37
N ASP A 40 -13.43 -14.54 3.06
CA ASP A 40 -14.84 -14.16 2.81
C ASP A 40 -15.51 -13.65 4.10
N ASN A 41 -15.17 -14.23 5.26
CA ASN A 41 -15.66 -13.75 6.56
C ASN A 41 -15.02 -12.41 6.94
N ILE A 42 -13.72 -12.22 6.68
CA ILE A 42 -13.04 -10.93 6.92
C ILE A 42 -13.72 -9.83 6.10
N HIS A 43 -13.92 -10.07 4.79
CA HIS A 43 -14.55 -9.08 3.92
C HIS A 43 -16.00 -8.78 4.30
N THR A 44 -16.74 -9.77 4.80
CA THR A 44 -18.16 -9.60 5.18
C THR A 44 -18.31 -8.92 6.54
N ASN A 45 -17.49 -9.28 7.53
CA ASN A 45 -17.75 -8.96 8.92
C ASN A 45 -16.84 -7.86 9.50
N TRP A 46 -15.67 -7.59 8.89
CA TRP A 46 -14.68 -6.68 9.49
C TRP A 46 -14.68 -5.29 8.86
N PHE A 47 -15.45 -5.07 7.78
CA PHE A 47 -15.55 -3.76 7.14
C PHE A 47 -16.19 -2.75 8.12
N GLY A 48 -15.54 -1.61 8.33
CA GLY A 48 -15.98 -0.59 9.29
C GLY A 48 -15.65 -0.89 10.76
N ASP A 49 -15.16 -2.08 11.10
CA ASP A 49 -14.72 -2.42 12.47
C ASP A 49 -13.27 -2.00 12.69
N PHE A 50 -13.09 -0.71 12.94
CA PHE A 50 -11.76 -0.12 13.04
C PHE A 50 -10.98 -0.53 14.29
N ASP A 51 -11.67 -0.89 15.37
CA ASP A 51 -11.01 -1.30 16.60
C ASP A 51 -10.41 -2.70 16.40
N LEU A 52 -11.18 -3.63 15.80
CA LEU A 52 -10.68 -4.94 15.40
C LEU A 52 -9.45 -4.86 14.48
N LEU A 53 -9.51 -4.00 13.45
CA LEU A 53 -8.42 -3.84 12.49
C LEU A 53 -7.17 -3.17 13.09
N GLU A 54 -7.33 -2.33 14.10
CA GLU A 54 -6.20 -1.74 14.82
C GLU A 54 -5.53 -2.78 15.72
N GLU A 55 -6.29 -3.43 16.60
CA GLU A 55 -5.80 -4.35 17.63
C GLU A 55 -5.28 -5.67 17.05
N HIS A 56 -5.93 -6.21 16.01
CA HIS A 56 -5.53 -7.47 15.43
C HIS A 56 -4.39 -7.30 14.42
N HIS A 57 -3.20 -7.83 14.70
CA HIS A 57 -2.04 -7.72 13.79
C HIS A 57 -1.85 -8.92 12.86
N GLY A 58 -2.54 -10.05 13.12
CA GLY A 58 -2.29 -11.33 12.43
C GLY A 58 -2.75 -11.34 10.97
N TYR A 59 -3.83 -10.62 10.66
CA TYR A 59 -4.48 -10.68 9.35
C TYR A 59 -3.68 -10.01 8.22
N ILE A 60 -2.91 -8.96 8.52
CA ILE A 60 -2.36 -8.08 7.48
C ILE A 60 -1.39 -8.79 6.54
N GLN A 61 -0.69 -9.82 7.03
CA GLN A 61 0.27 -10.58 6.21
C GLN A 61 -0.43 -11.56 5.27
N TYR A 62 -1.64 -12.00 5.61
CA TYR A 62 -2.48 -12.83 4.76
C TYR A 62 -3.26 -11.99 3.74
N LEU A 63 -3.78 -10.82 4.15
CA LEU A 63 -4.42 -9.89 3.22
C LEU A 63 -3.43 -9.28 2.24
N PHE A 64 -2.19 -9.02 2.65
CA PHE A 64 -1.19 -8.40 1.77
C PHE A 64 0.15 -9.15 1.85
N PRO A 65 0.21 -10.39 1.33
CA PRO A 65 1.41 -11.19 1.37
C PRO A 65 2.49 -10.59 0.46
N ILE A 66 3.74 -10.68 0.91
CA ILE A 66 4.93 -10.25 0.19
C ILE A 66 6.03 -11.30 0.40
N ARG A 67 7.09 -11.26 -0.41
CA ARG A 67 8.21 -12.21 -0.35
C ARG A 67 8.93 -12.23 1.01
N LEU A 68 8.88 -11.13 1.76
CA LEU A 68 9.52 -11.02 3.07
C LEU A 68 8.58 -11.41 4.20
N GLN A 69 9.10 -12.23 5.12
CA GLN A 69 8.42 -12.56 6.36
C GLN A 69 8.18 -11.30 7.20
N GLY A 70 6.99 -11.20 7.79
CA GLY A 70 6.66 -10.14 8.76
C GLY A 70 6.59 -10.68 10.19
N LEU A 71 6.00 -9.88 11.09
CA LEU A 71 5.90 -10.20 12.52
C LEU A 71 4.98 -11.39 12.85
N ASN A 72 4.05 -11.76 11.97
CA ASN A 72 3.21 -12.93 12.14
C ASN A 72 3.95 -14.21 11.70
N GLY A 73 4.52 -14.95 12.65
CA GLY A 73 5.19 -16.23 12.39
C GLY A 73 4.28 -17.34 11.85
N SER A 74 2.95 -17.18 11.92
CA SER A 74 2.01 -18.14 11.33
C SER A 74 1.74 -17.92 9.85
N SER A 75 2.04 -16.73 9.31
CA SER A 75 1.88 -16.47 7.88
C SER A 75 3.10 -16.93 7.12
N GLN A 76 2.87 -17.43 5.91
CA GLN A 76 3.90 -17.83 4.96
C GLN A 76 4.34 -16.62 4.11
N PRO A 77 5.65 -16.41 3.86
CA PRO A 77 6.08 -15.48 2.83
C PRO A 77 5.47 -15.83 1.46
N LEU A 78 5.21 -14.81 0.64
CA LEU A 78 4.69 -15.03 -0.72
C LEU A 78 5.77 -15.67 -1.59
N THR A 79 5.44 -16.76 -2.29
CA THR A 79 6.34 -17.35 -3.29
C THR A 79 6.10 -16.76 -4.68
N LYS A 80 7.09 -16.88 -5.57
CA LYS A 80 6.96 -16.49 -6.98
C LYS A 80 5.85 -17.28 -7.68
N ASN A 81 5.72 -18.56 -7.34
CA ASN A 81 4.68 -19.44 -7.86
C ASN A 81 3.28 -18.94 -7.45
N GLU A 82 3.05 -18.69 -6.17
CA GLU A 82 1.77 -18.15 -5.68
C GLU A 82 1.44 -16.81 -6.33
N ALA A 83 2.39 -15.88 -6.39
CA ALA A 83 2.19 -14.58 -7.04
C ALA A 83 1.73 -14.74 -8.51
N THR A 84 2.31 -15.70 -9.23
CA THR A 84 1.92 -16.01 -10.62
C THR A 84 0.50 -16.56 -10.70
N LEU A 85 0.15 -17.52 -9.83
CA LEU A 85 -1.20 -18.10 -9.76
C LEU A 85 -2.25 -17.03 -9.42
N MET A 86 -1.99 -16.21 -8.40
CA MET A 86 -2.88 -15.15 -7.95
C MET A 86 -3.11 -14.09 -9.05
N ARG A 87 -2.09 -13.77 -9.84
CA ARG A 87 -2.18 -12.86 -10.99
C ARG A 87 -3.02 -13.41 -12.15
N GLY A 88 -3.10 -14.72 -12.29
CA GLY A 88 -3.89 -15.38 -13.32
C GLY A 88 -5.37 -15.57 -12.96
N ASP A 89 -5.75 -15.42 -11.69
CA ASP A 89 -7.07 -15.75 -11.19
C ASP A 89 -7.95 -14.49 -10.95
N PRO A 90 -9.03 -14.28 -11.72
CA PRO A 90 -9.93 -13.13 -11.54
C PRO A 90 -10.64 -13.08 -10.18
N THR A 91 -10.93 -14.23 -9.58
CA THR A 91 -11.59 -14.32 -8.26
C THR A 91 -10.65 -13.84 -7.18
N ILE A 92 -9.38 -14.25 -7.24
CA ILE A 92 -8.35 -13.79 -6.31
C ILE A 92 -8.12 -12.29 -6.48
N LYS A 93 -8.03 -11.79 -7.72
CA LYS A 93 -7.94 -10.34 -7.99
C LYS A 93 -9.09 -9.56 -7.37
N ALA A 94 -10.33 -10.01 -7.53
CA ALA A 94 -11.49 -9.38 -6.90
C ALA A 94 -11.39 -9.38 -5.36
N ARG A 95 -10.86 -10.45 -4.75
CA ARG A 95 -10.60 -10.50 -3.31
C ARG A 95 -9.48 -9.57 -2.86
N ILE A 96 -8.42 -9.40 -3.65
CA ILE A 96 -7.35 -8.40 -3.37
C ILE A 96 -7.94 -6.98 -3.35
N ILE A 97 -8.79 -6.66 -4.33
CA ILE A 97 -9.48 -5.37 -4.40
C ILE A 97 -10.39 -5.16 -3.17
N LYS A 98 -11.15 -6.19 -2.76
CA LYS A 98 -11.96 -6.12 -1.53
C LYS A 98 -11.11 -5.88 -0.27
N SER A 99 -9.97 -6.58 -0.14
CA SER A 99 -9.00 -6.33 0.94
C SER A 99 -8.47 -4.90 0.90
N TYR A 100 -8.18 -4.37 -0.28
CA TYR A 100 -7.73 -3.00 -0.47
C TYR A 100 -8.80 -1.98 -0.06
N ARG A 101 -10.07 -2.18 -0.47
CA ARG A 101 -11.21 -1.36 -0.05
C ARG A 101 -11.36 -1.34 1.48
N LEU A 102 -11.24 -2.50 2.13
CA LEU A 102 -11.29 -2.61 3.59
C LEU A 102 -10.19 -1.77 4.27
N MET A 103 -8.94 -1.86 3.78
CA MET A 103 -7.85 -1.07 4.34
C MET A 103 -7.93 0.42 4.01
N LEU A 104 -8.44 0.79 2.82
CA LEU A 104 -8.70 2.18 2.48
C LEU A 104 -9.71 2.80 3.45
N ASP A 105 -10.83 2.13 3.71
CA ASP A 105 -11.83 2.61 4.66
C ASP A 105 -11.25 2.78 6.07
N PHE A 106 -10.44 1.80 6.50
CA PHE A 106 -9.68 1.88 7.74
C PHE A 106 -8.71 3.07 7.78
N TYR A 107 -8.19 3.55 6.65
CA TYR A 107 -7.38 4.78 6.59
C TYR A 107 -8.19 6.05 6.33
N GLY A 108 -9.53 5.96 6.24
CA GLY A 108 -10.40 7.10 5.97
C GLY A 108 -10.46 7.49 4.49
N LEU A 109 -10.31 6.50 3.61
CA LEU A 109 -10.27 6.65 2.16
C LEU A 109 -11.35 5.77 1.51
N VAL A 110 -11.71 6.05 0.27
CA VAL A 110 -12.63 5.24 -0.55
C VAL A 110 -12.00 4.95 -1.90
N LEU A 111 -12.21 3.75 -2.44
CA LEU A 111 -11.87 3.40 -3.83
C LEU A 111 -13.04 3.81 -4.74
N GLU A 112 -12.84 4.90 -5.47
CA GLU A 112 -13.84 5.51 -6.37
C GLU A 112 -13.94 4.78 -7.70
N ASP A 113 -12.80 4.38 -8.26
CA ASP A 113 -12.75 3.63 -9.50
C ASP A 113 -11.82 2.43 -9.36
N GLU A 114 -12.39 1.26 -9.57
CA GLU A 114 -11.71 -0.02 -9.51
C GLU A 114 -10.81 -0.26 -10.72
N VAL A 115 -11.07 0.38 -11.87
CA VAL A 115 -10.24 0.19 -13.06
C VAL A 115 -8.93 0.94 -12.94
N SER A 116 -8.98 2.24 -12.61
CA SER A 116 -7.77 3.03 -12.40
C SER A 116 -7.09 2.76 -11.05
N GLY A 117 -7.87 2.50 -10.01
CA GLY A 117 -7.37 2.55 -8.62
C GLY A 117 -7.52 3.94 -7.99
N LYS A 118 -8.27 4.84 -8.62
CA LYS A 118 -8.53 6.18 -8.10
C LYS A 118 -9.22 6.12 -6.73
N ILE A 119 -8.69 6.91 -5.79
CA ILE A 119 -9.22 7.00 -4.43
C ILE A 119 -9.67 8.42 -4.07
N SER A 120 -10.45 8.51 -3.00
CA SER A 120 -10.91 9.77 -2.40
C SER A 120 -10.87 9.74 -0.89
N ARG A 121 -11.16 10.88 -0.25
CA ARG A 121 -11.44 10.94 1.19
C ARG A 121 -12.77 10.23 1.45
N ASN A 122 -12.82 9.37 2.45
CA ASN A 122 -14.11 8.95 3.00
C ASN A 122 -14.78 10.19 3.64
N PRO A 123 -15.97 10.62 3.16
CA PRO A 123 -16.60 11.86 3.63
C PRO A 123 -17.01 11.80 5.10
N VAL A 124 -17.18 10.60 5.66
CA VAL A 124 -17.62 10.39 7.03
C VAL A 124 -16.43 10.18 7.97
N THR A 125 -15.45 9.36 7.58
CA THR A 125 -14.42 8.86 8.52
C THR A 125 -13.06 9.54 8.37
N CYS A 126 -12.76 10.22 7.25
CA CYS A 126 -11.43 10.74 6.91
C CYS A 126 -10.77 11.52 8.05
N LYS A 127 -11.44 12.51 8.66
CA LYS A 127 -10.85 13.33 9.72
C LYS A 127 -10.38 12.48 10.92
N ARG A 128 -11.25 11.60 11.42
CA ARG A 128 -10.95 10.73 12.57
C ARG A 128 -9.83 9.75 12.23
N ARG A 129 -9.89 9.14 11.05
CA ARG A 129 -8.90 8.12 10.62
C ARG A 129 -7.54 8.72 10.30
N TYR A 130 -7.47 9.94 9.77
CA TYR A 130 -6.20 10.64 9.58
C TYR A 130 -5.55 11.04 10.91
N SER A 131 -6.35 11.53 11.86
CA SER A 131 -5.86 11.83 13.21
C SER A 131 -5.27 10.59 13.88
N HIS A 132 -5.94 9.45 13.76
CA HIS A 132 -5.45 8.16 14.23
C HIS A 132 -4.16 7.72 13.53
N LEU A 133 -4.16 7.72 12.18
CA LEU A 133 -3.01 7.29 11.39
C LEU A 133 -1.75 8.12 11.70
N ASN A 134 -1.89 9.41 11.98
CA ASN A 134 -0.78 10.28 12.39
C ASN A 134 -0.04 9.80 13.65
N ASN A 135 -0.68 9.01 14.51
CA ASN A 135 -0.13 8.56 15.78
C ASN A 135 0.10 7.04 15.83
N SER A 136 -0.34 6.29 14.82
CA SER A 136 -0.25 4.83 14.79
C SER A 136 0.84 4.35 13.82
N PHE A 137 2.11 4.47 14.22
CA PHE A 137 3.26 4.27 13.34
C PHE A 137 3.40 2.86 12.77
N HIS A 138 2.88 1.83 13.45
CA HIS A 138 2.88 0.47 12.89
C HIS A 138 2.02 0.36 11.62
N ASN A 139 1.00 1.23 11.47
CA ASN A 139 0.23 1.30 10.23
C ASN A 139 1.05 1.82 9.05
N TYR A 140 2.16 2.54 9.27
CA TYR A 140 3.05 2.93 8.17
C TYR A 140 3.73 1.72 7.54
N LEU A 141 4.09 0.72 8.36
CA LEU A 141 4.63 -0.55 7.87
C LEU A 141 3.54 -1.38 7.16
N ARG A 142 2.30 -1.34 7.66
CA ARG A 142 1.14 -1.97 6.98
C ARG A 142 0.92 -1.35 5.59
N ILE A 143 0.96 -0.02 5.46
CA ILE A 143 0.86 0.68 4.17
C ILE A 143 1.99 0.27 3.23
N THR A 144 3.25 0.24 3.69
CA THR A 144 4.37 -0.25 2.87
C THR A 144 4.09 -1.67 2.36
N ARG A 145 3.62 -2.59 3.21
CA ARG A 145 3.28 -3.95 2.81
C ARG A 145 2.15 -4.00 1.78
N ILE A 146 1.09 -3.20 1.97
CA ILE A 146 -0.03 -3.09 1.02
C ILE A 146 0.49 -2.67 -0.35
N LEU A 147 1.29 -1.60 -0.41
CA LEU A 147 1.86 -1.09 -1.66
C LEU A 147 2.73 -2.13 -2.36
N LYS A 148 3.59 -2.84 -1.63
CA LYS A 148 4.40 -3.93 -2.20
C LYS A 148 3.53 -5.07 -2.75
N CYS A 149 2.51 -5.48 -1.98
CA CYS A 149 1.58 -6.53 -2.38
C CYS A 149 0.79 -6.15 -3.65
N LEU A 150 0.32 -4.90 -3.77
CA LEU A 150 -0.36 -4.43 -4.97
C LEU A 150 0.51 -4.61 -6.22
N GLY A 151 1.80 -4.26 -6.16
CA GLY A 151 2.70 -4.42 -7.30
C GLY A 151 2.92 -5.89 -7.69
N VAL A 152 3.27 -6.72 -6.71
CA VAL A 152 3.57 -8.14 -6.97
C VAL A 152 2.35 -8.92 -7.42
N THR A 153 1.13 -8.47 -7.10
CA THR A 153 -0.13 -9.15 -7.47
C THR A 153 -0.82 -8.59 -8.72
N GLY A 154 -0.24 -7.58 -9.39
CA GLY A 154 -0.73 -7.08 -10.69
C GLY A 154 -1.56 -5.80 -10.63
N PHE A 155 -1.48 -5.07 -9.51
CA PHE A 155 -2.13 -3.78 -9.27
C PHE A 155 -1.11 -2.65 -9.11
N GLU A 156 -0.01 -2.67 -9.88
CA GLU A 156 1.01 -1.59 -9.81
C GLU A 156 0.38 -0.22 -10.03
N HIS A 157 -0.54 -0.13 -10.99
CA HIS A 157 -1.29 1.08 -11.35
C HIS A 157 -2.06 1.72 -10.19
N TYR A 158 -2.44 0.98 -9.14
CA TYR A 158 -3.11 1.55 -7.98
C TYR A 158 -2.18 2.41 -7.10
N LYS A 159 -0.88 2.07 -7.03
CA LYS A 159 0.01 2.72 -6.07
C LYS A 159 0.19 4.21 -6.35
N PRO A 160 0.42 4.66 -7.59
CA PRO A 160 0.53 6.09 -7.86
C PRO A 160 -0.73 6.89 -7.47
N HIS A 161 -1.94 6.35 -7.63
CA HIS A 161 -3.16 7.04 -7.17
C HIS A 161 -3.15 7.24 -5.65
N PHE A 162 -2.82 6.18 -4.90
CA PHE A 162 -2.67 6.25 -3.44
C PHE A 162 -1.58 7.23 -3.01
N LEU A 163 -0.39 7.13 -3.61
CA LEU A 163 0.76 7.95 -3.27
C LEU A 163 0.52 9.43 -3.59
N ASN A 164 -0.13 9.72 -4.71
CA ASN A 164 -0.49 11.09 -5.07
C ASN A 164 -1.48 11.69 -4.09
N HIS A 165 -2.52 10.93 -3.70
CA HIS A 165 -3.45 11.36 -2.66
C HIS A 165 -2.70 11.68 -1.36
N MET A 166 -1.86 10.76 -0.89
CA MET A 166 -1.12 10.93 0.36
C MET A 166 -0.13 12.11 0.31
N VAL A 167 0.61 12.29 -0.80
CA VAL A 167 1.52 13.43 -0.98
C VAL A 167 0.76 14.75 -0.95
N VAL A 168 -0.39 14.82 -1.62
CA VAL A 168 -1.24 16.02 -1.61
C VAL A 168 -1.77 16.31 -0.20
N GLU A 169 -2.33 15.32 0.50
CA GLU A 169 -2.75 15.45 1.89
C GLU A 169 -1.62 15.95 2.79
N MET A 170 -0.43 15.36 2.62
CA MET A 170 0.73 15.65 3.44
C MET A 170 1.31 17.04 3.20
N PHE A 171 1.56 17.42 1.95
CA PHE A 171 2.38 18.59 1.64
C PHE A 171 1.55 19.83 1.31
N LYS A 172 0.33 19.67 0.79
CA LYS A 172 -0.58 20.79 0.51
C LYS A 172 -1.48 21.10 1.70
N TYR A 173 -2.10 20.06 2.29
CA TYR A 173 -3.10 20.23 3.34
C TYR A 173 -2.56 20.07 4.76
N ASN A 174 -1.29 19.70 4.91
CA ASN A 174 -0.66 19.43 6.21
C ASN A 174 -1.43 18.40 7.05
N ASN A 175 -2.15 17.49 6.40
CA ASN A 175 -2.64 16.27 7.04
C ASN A 175 -1.49 15.27 7.15
N LEU A 176 -1.60 14.27 8.03
CA LEU A 176 -0.66 13.13 8.04
C LEU A 176 0.84 13.50 8.14
N ILE A 177 1.20 14.63 8.76
CA ILE A 177 2.58 15.15 8.79
C ILE A 177 3.60 14.16 9.38
N ASN A 178 3.18 13.34 10.34
CA ASN A 178 4.04 12.36 10.99
C ASN A 178 4.41 11.18 10.07
N ALA A 179 3.65 10.99 8.99
CA ALA A 179 3.89 9.94 8.01
C ALA A 179 4.77 10.39 6.84
N ARG A 180 5.10 11.69 6.71
CA ARG A 180 5.89 12.25 5.59
C ARG A 180 7.19 11.51 5.36
N ASP A 181 7.93 11.23 6.42
CA ASP A 181 9.20 10.51 6.33
C ASP A 181 8.99 9.07 5.84
N SER A 182 7.93 8.40 6.29
CA SER A 182 7.57 7.06 5.81
C SER A 182 7.16 7.08 4.34
N CYS A 183 6.38 8.09 3.94
CA CYS A 183 5.97 8.31 2.56
C CYS A 183 7.19 8.44 1.65
N ILE A 184 8.12 9.33 2.00
CA ILE A 184 9.30 9.61 1.19
C ILE A 184 10.24 8.42 1.12
N LYS A 185 10.53 7.77 2.25
CA LYS A 185 11.60 6.77 2.36
C LYS A 185 11.15 5.33 2.10
N PHE A 186 9.87 5.02 2.28
CA PHE A 186 9.38 3.64 2.20
C PHE A 186 8.17 3.44 1.29
N TRP A 187 7.29 4.43 1.14
CA TRP A 187 6.11 4.27 0.27
C TRP A 187 6.41 4.62 -1.18
N LEU A 188 6.97 5.81 -1.45
CA LEU A 188 7.36 6.23 -2.80
C LEU A 188 8.35 5.25 -3.46
N PRO A 189 9.38 4.72 -2.77
CA PRO A 189 10.30 3.77 -3.37
C PRO A 189 9.71 2.39 -3.71
N THR A 190 8.42 2.15 -3.42
CA THR A 190 7.73 0.95 -3.95
C THR A 190 7.39 1.08 -5.43
N LEU A 191 7.46 2.28 -6.00
CA LEU A 191 7.35 2.54 -7.43
C LEU A 191 8.65 2.14 -8.14
N ARG A 192 8.52 1.49 -9.30
CA ARG A 192 9.68 1.01 -10.08
C ARG A 192 10.01 1.87 -11.28
N ARG A 193 8.99 2.48 -11.87
CA ARG A 193 9.19 3.47 -12.92
C ARG A 193 9.88 4.68 -12.31
N SER A 194 11.15 4.86 -12.67
CA SER A 194 11.95 6.02 -12.22
C SER A 194 11.27 7.35 -12.57
N GLN A 195 10.47 7.39 -13.64
CA GLN A 195 9.68 8.55 -14.03
C GLN A 195 8.60 8.89 -13.00
N ASP A 196 7.88 7.90 -12.48
CA ASP A 196 6.85 8.09 -11.45
C ASP A 196 7.48 8.59 -10.15
N LEU A 197 8.61 8.01 -9.76
CA LEU A 197 9.34 8.44 -8.56
C LEU A 197 9.83 9.89 -8.68
N LYS A 198 10.38 10.27 -9.85
CA LYS A 198 10.79 11.66 -10.14
C LYS A 198 9.60 12.62 -10.11
N TYR A 199 8.45 12.21 -10.64
CA TYR A 199 7.22 13.01 -10.58
C TYR A 199 6.86 13.32 -9.12
N PHE A 200 6.87 12.33 -8.23
CA PHE A 200 6.55 12.57 -6.81
C PHE A 200 7.58 13.41 -6.08
N ASP A 201 8.87 13.26 -6.40
CA ASP A 201 9.93 14.09 -5.83
C ASP A 201 9.73 15.57 -6.19
N GLN A 202 9.36 15.85 -7.45
CA GLN A 202 9.02 17.20 -7.91
C GLN A 202 7.72 17.71 -7.27
N LEU A 203 6.68 16.88 -7.20
CA LEU A 203 5.40 17.24 -6.60
C LEU A 203 5.57 17.65 -5.12
N ILE A 204 6.41 16.94 -4.36
CA ILE A 204 6.72 17.30 -2.97
C ILE A 204 7.42 18.66 -2.88
N GLU A 205 8.40 18.92 -3.74
CA GLU A 205 9.08 20.22 -3.78
C GLU A 205 8.11 21.36 -4.12
N GLU A 206 7.25 21.16 -5.12
CA GLU A 206 6.23 22.12 -5.53
C GLU A 206 5.20 22.39 -4.43
N LEU A 207 4.56 21.36 -3.88
CA LEU A 207 3.52 21.51 -2.85
C LEU A 207 4.06 22.08 -1.54
N SER A 208 5.35 21.86 -1.25
CA SER A 208 6.02 22.45 -0.09
C SER A 208 6.57 23.87 -0.33
N ASN A 209 6.35 24.45 -1.51
CA ASN A 209 6.93 25.73 -1.95
C ASN A 209 8.47 25.75 -1.78
N GLY A 210 9.14 24.68 -2.18
CA GLY A 210 10.59 24.52 -2.10
C GLY A 210 11.14 24.19 -0.71
N LYS A 211 10.31 24.16 0.35
CA LYS A 211 10.74 23.89 1.73
C LYS A 211 11.24 22.46 1.93
N ARG A 212 10.70 21.50 1.16
CA ARG A 212 11.11 20.10 1.19
C ARG A 212 11.61 19.65 -0.18
N LYS A 213 12.92 19.51 -0.32
CA LYS A 213 13.56 18.88 -1.49
C LYS A 213 13.93 17.44 -1.18
N VAL A 214 13.53 16.50 -2.02
CA VAL A 214 13.84 15.06 -1.84
C VAL A 214 15.25 14.76 -2.32
N ASP A 215 16.06 14.17 -1.44
CA ASP A 215 17.47 13.84 -1.70
C ASP A 215 17.68 12.32 -1.74
N ARG A 216 17.43 11.75 -2.92
CA ARG A 216 17.57 10.31 -3.18
C ARG A 216 19.02 9.81 -3.15
N ASN A 217 20.01 10.69 -3.20
CA ASN A 217 21.43 10.33 -3.12
C ASN A 217 22.01 10.50 -1.71
N GLY A 218 21.26 11.12 -0.80
CA GLY A 218 21.63 11.28 0.60
C GLY A 218 20.54 10.79 1.54
N ARG A 219 19.94 11.71 2.29
CA ARG A 219 19.11 11.36 3.46
C ARG A 219 17.78 10.66 3.14
N ASP A 220 17.33 10.68 1.88
CA ASP A 220 16.08 10.06 1.40
C ASP A 220 16.34 8.88 0.46
N GLY A 221 17.62 8.49 0.29
CA GLY A 221 18.08 7.44 -0.61
C GLY A 221 18.05 6.03 -0.04
N TYR A 222 17.41 5.82 1.10
CA TYR A 222 17.34 4.53 1.76
C TYR A 222 15.89 4.08 1.94
N GLY A 223 15.71 2.77 1.98
CA GLY A 223 14.41 2.10 2.12
C GLY A 223 14.53 0.65 1.67
N ASP A 224 13.63 -0.21 2.14
CA ASP A 224 13.73 -1.67 1.94
C ASP A 224 13.85 -2.11 0.49
N GLU A 225 13.35 -1.29 -0.43
CA GLU A 225 13.08 -1.69 -1.79
C GLU A 225 13.87 -0.84 -2.83
N VAL A 226 14.71 0.12 -2.41
CA VAL A 226 15.45 1.03 -3.30
C VAL A 226 16.41 0.29 -4.24
N ASN A 227 17.03 -0.78 -3.77
CA ASN A 227 18.00 -1.59 -4.53
C ASN A 227 17.58 -3.07 -4.65
N ASP A 228 16.28 -3.36 -4.46
CA ASP A 228 15.78 -4.72 -4.50
C ASP A 228 15.62 -5.22 -5.96
N GLN A 229 16.43 -6.21 -6.32
CA GLN A 229 16.43 -6.87 -7.63
C GLN A 229 15.77 -8.27 -7.60
N SER A 230 15.01 -8.58 -6.55
CA SER A 230 14.32 -9.87 -6.42
C SER A 230 13.23 -10.05 -7.48
N TRP A 231 12.73 -11.28 -7.63
CA TRP A 231 11.62 -11.57 -8.54
C TRP A 231 10.36 -10.75 -8.23
N GLN A 232 10.16 -10.32 -6.97
CA GLN A 232 9.02 -9.51 -6.57
C GLN A 232 9.01 -8.18 -7.32
N THR A 233 10.14 -7.48 -7.37
CA THR A 233 10.23 -6.18 -8.04
C THR A 233 10.20 -6.31 -9.56
N GLN A 234 10.73 -7.42 -10.11
CA GLN A 234 10.60 -7.75 -11.55
C GLN A 234 9.14 -7.90 -11.99
N PHE A 235 8.23 -8.30 -11.09
CA PHE A 235 6.81 -8.42 -11.42
C PHE A 235 6.12 -7.05 -11.59
N TYR A 236 6.62 -5.99 -10.98
CA TYR A 236 5.99 -4.67 -11.04
C TYR A 236 6.06 -4.11 -12.48
N ASP A 237 7.13 -4.40 -13.21
CA ASP A 237 7.33 -3.95 -14.60
C ASP A 237 6.92 -5.01 -15.65
N SER A 238 6.23 -6.07 -15.23
CA SER A 238 5.75 -7.12 -16.15
C SER A 238 4.48 -6.70 -16.91
N GLY A 239 4.26 -7.27 -18.09
CA GLY A 239 3.09 -7.00 -18.95
C GLY A 239 1.73 -7.43 -18.38
N TYR A 240 1.67 -7.92 -17.14
CA TYR A 240 0.41 -8.18 -16.44
C TYR A 240 -0.20 -6.93 -15.81
N ASN A 241 0.61 -5.89 -15.56
CA ASN A 241 0.10 -4.64 -15.02
C ASN A 241 -0.54 -3.80 -16.12
N ILE A 242 -1.66 -3.16 -15.80
CA ILE A 242 -2.26 -2.13 -16.66
C ILE A 242 -1.23 -1.02 -16.83
N ASP A 243 -1.00 -0.59 -18.08
CA ASP A 243 -0.18 0.59 -18.33
C ASP A 243 -0.98 1.85 -18.05
N TYR A 244 -0.50 2.63 -17.08
CA TYR A 244 -1.12 3.87 -16.61
C TYR A 244 -0.29 5.11 -16.96
N ALA A 245 0.72 4.98 -17.84
CA ALA A 245 1.60 6.08 -18.22
C ALA A 245 0.85 7.29 -18.82
N ASN A 246 -0.28 7.04 -19.48
CA ASN A 246 -1.12 8.07 -20.11
C ASN A 246 -2.39 8.37 -19.29
N ASP A 247 -2.50 7.91 -18.04
CA ASP A 247 -3.66 8.20 -17.22
C ASP A 247 -3.72 9.71 -16.91
N SER A 248 -4.83 10.34 -17.32
CA SER A 248 -5.14 11.74 -17.07
C SER A 248 -5.10 12.13 -15.58
N TYR A 249 -5.24 11.17 -14.67
CA TYR A 249 -5.08 11.40 -13.24
C TYR A 249 -3.70 11.96 -12.91
N PHE A 250 -2.65 11.57 -13.64
CA PHE A 250 -1.29 12.08 -13.46
C PHE A 250 -0.98 13.32 -14.30
N THR A 251 -1.91 13.76 -15.16
CA THR A 251 -1.77 15.03 -15.92
C THR A 251 -2.30 16.23 -15.13
N SER A 252 -3.20 16.02 -14.15
CA SER A 252 -3.60 17.04 -13.17
C SER A 252 -2.77 16.92 -11.89
N LYS A 253 -2.13 18.02 -11.45
CA LYS A 253 -1.34 18.07 -10.20
C LYS A 253 -2.18 18.25 -8.94
N ASP A 254 -3.45 18.61 -9.09
CA ASP A 254 -4.41 18.71 -7.98
C ASP A 254 -5.51 17.68 -8.18
N VAL A 255 -5.45 16.63 -7.36
CA VAL A 255 -6.26 15.42 -7.59
C VAL A 255 -7.19 15.15 -6.42
N LEU A 256 -7.37 16.12 -5.53
CA LEU A 256 -8.39 15.99 -4.51
C LEU A 256 -9.78 15.95 -5.15
N THR A 257 -10.48 14.89 -4.77
CA THR A 257 -11.56 14.21 -5.48
C THR A 257 -12.96 14.75 -5.18
N HIS A 258 -13.07 16.01 -4.79
CA HIS A 258 -14.37 16.64 -4.75
C HIS A 258 -14.32 18.04 -5.36
N SER A 259 -15.32 18.35 -6.18
CA SER A 259 -15.64 19.73 -6.57
C SER A 259 -15.90 20.63 -5.35
N VAL A 260 -16.17 20.02 -4.19
CA VAL A 260 -16.36 20.67 -2.89
C VAL A 260 -15.48 19.95 -1.87
N ASP A 261 -14.39 20.56 -1.43
CA ASP A 261 -13.65 20.04 -0.27
C ASP A 261 -14.54 20.17 0.98
N PRO A 262 -15.01 19.06 1.59
CA PRO A 262 -15.86 19.13 2.79
C PRO A 262 -15.15 19.74 3.99
N TYR A 263 -13.84 19.97 3.89
CA TYR A 263 -12.99 20.57 4.92
C TYR A 263 -12.52 21.99 4.56
N ALA A 264 -12.99 22.59 3.46
CA ALA A 264 -12.60 23.95 3.06
C ALA A 264 -12.80 24.99 4.18
N ASN A 265 -13.89 24.86 4.95
CA ASN A 265 -14.30 25.80 5.99
C ASN A 265 -13.63 25.56 7.36
N LEU A 266 -12.82 24.50 7.49
CA LEU A 266 -12.13 24.15 8.74
C LEU A 266 -10.63 24.47 8.70
N ARG A 267 -10.18 25.15 7.64
CA ARG A 267 -8.80 25.65 7.47
C ARG A 267 -8.67 27.03 8.13
N HIS A 268 -8.68 27.06 9.46
CA HIS A 268 -8.32 28.23 10.25
C HIS A 268 -7.14 27.89 11.14
#